data_AF-A0A0M9DIZ3-F1
#
_entry.id   AF-A0A0M9DIZ3-F1
#
_cell.length_a   1.000
_cell.length_b   1.000
_cell.length_c   1.000
_cell.angle_alpha   90.00
_cell.angle_beta   90.00
_cell.angle_gamma   90.00
#
_symmetry.space_group_name_H-M   'P 1'
#
loop_
_entity.id
_entity.type
_entity.pdbx_description
1 polymer ?
#
loop_
_entity_poly.entity_id
_entity_poly.type
_entity_poly.pdbx_seq_one_letter_code
_entity_poly.pdbx_strand_id
1 'polypeptide(L)'
;MIKQFPCTKCGACCSSIEGIDFLEPYNQDGVCVNLIEGECSIYTDRPLLCRIDESYEAIFSAYMSKEEFYALNAKACNELQERLGVDESYRVLL
;
A
#
# COMPACT_ATOMS: atom_id res chain seq x y z
N MET A 1 -0.22 -13.29 16.22
CA MET A 1 0.36 -13.32 14.86
C MET A 1 -0.66 -12.75 13.90
N ILE A 2 -0.32 -11.67 13.22
CA ILE A 2 -1.18 -11.02 12.24
C ILE A 2 -1.34 -11.94 11.03
N LYS A 3 -2.58 -12.23 10.64
CA LYS A 3 -2.84 -13.09 9.48
C LYS A 3 -2.82 -12.34 8.15
N GLN A 4 -3.25 -11.09 8.16
CA GLN A 4 -3.42 -10.22 6.99
C GLN A 4 -2.92 -8.81 7.32
N PHE A 5 -2.22 -8.18 6.38
CA PHE A 5 -1.72 -6.83 6.57
C PHE A 5 -2.87 -5.84 6.87
N PRO A 6 -2.81 -5.05 7.97
CA PRO A 6 -3.92 -4.22 8.41
C PRO A 6 -3.96 -2.86 7.69
N CYS A 7 -4.13 -2.90 6.36
CA CYS A 7 -4.30 -1.69 5.55
C CYS A 7 -5.54 -0.91 5.99
N THR A 8 -5.38 0.39 6.27
CA THR A 8 -6.45 1.27 6.76
C THR A 8 -7.25 1.94 5.65
N LYS A 9 -6.97 1.61 4.38
CA LYS A 9 -7.64 2.14 3.18
C LYS A 9 -7.64 3.66 3.04
N CYS A 10 -6.72 4.36 3.72
CA CYS A 10 -6.62 5.82 3.71
C CYS A 10 -6.28 6.49 2.36
N GLY A 11 -6.10 5.72 1.28
CA GLY A 11 -5.75 6.25 -0.04
C GLY A 11 -4.30 6.73 -0.20
N ALA A 12 -3.53 6.89 0.89
CA ALA A 12 -2.17 7.46 0.86
C ALA A 12 -1.24 6.83 -0.20
N CYS A 13 -1.21 5.50 -0.29
CA CYS A 13 -0.39 4.80 -1.29
C CYS A 13 -0.87 5.05 -2.72
N CYS A 14 -2.18 5.20 -2.95
CA CYS A 14 -2.73 5.53 -4.26
C CYS A 14 -2.42 6.98 -4.66
N SER A 15 -2.27 7.88 -3.69
CA SER A 15 -1.88 9.28 -3.91
C SER A 15 -0.38 9.48 -4.19
N SER A 16 0.43 8.41 -4.15
CA SER A 16 1.89 8.51 -4.28
C SER A 16 2.45 7.25 -4.94
N ILE A 17 2.12 7.08 -6.23
CA ILE A 17 2.62 5.96 -7.05
C ILE A 17 3.70 6.37 -8.05
N GLU A 18 4.13 7.63 -8.03
CA GLU A 18 5.19 8.14 -8.89
C GLU A 18 6.48 7.31 -8.78
N GLY A 19 7.04 6.93 -9.93
CA GLY A 19 8.31 6.18 -10.00
C GLY A 19 8.18 4.67 -9.71
N ILE A 20 6.96 4.15 -9.63
CA ILE A 20 6.73 2.71 -9.48
C ILE A 20 6.39 2.11 -10.85
N ASP A 21 7.39 1.59 -11.57
CA ASP A 21 7.25 1.06 -12.93
C ASP A 21 6.08 0.07 -13.10
N PHE A 22 5.86 -0.80 -12.11
CA PHE A 22 4.76 -1.78 -12.12
C PHE A 22 3.36 -1.11 -12.12
N LEU A 23 3.25 0.10 -11.61
CA LEU A 23 2.01 0.87 -11.48
C LEU A 23 1.86 1.98 -12.52
N GLU A 24 2.82 2.15 -13.44
CA GLU A 24 2.74 3.14 -14.51
C GLU A 24 1.42 3.13 -15.31
N PRO A 25 0.80 1.98 -15.64
CA PRO A 25 -0.51 1.97 -16.31
C PRO A 25 -1.64 2.62 -15.51
N TYR A 26 -1.46 2.79 -14.20
CA TYR A 26 -2.41 3.43 -13.29
C TYR A 26 -1.98 4.85 -12.91
N ASN A 27 -0.78 5.30 -13.32
CA ASN A 27 -0.19 6.57 -12.93
C ASN A 27 -0.70 7.72 -13.80
N GLN A 28 -1.27 8.73 -13.16
CA GLN A 28 -1.61 10.02 -13.72
C GLN A 28 -1.02 11.10 -12.80
N ASP A 29 0.09 11.71 -13.23
CA ASP A 29 0.80 12.76 -12.49
C ASP A 29 1.17 12.38 -11.03
N GLY A 30 1.61 11.14 -10.84
CA GLY A 30 2.02 10.58 -9.54
C GLY A 30 0.87 9.99 -8.72
N VAL A 31 -0.36 10.11 -9.19
CA VAL A 31 -1.58 9.64 -8.51
C VAL A 31 -2.21 8.49 -9.31
N CYS A 32 -2.73 7.50 -8.59
CA CYS A 32 -3.46 6.38 -9.17
C CYS A 32 -4.81 6.86 -9.73
N VAL A 33 -5.09 6.57 -11.00
CA VAL A 33 -6.37 6.88 -11.67
C VAL A 33 -7.60 6.24 -11.00
N ASN A 34 -7.38 5.21 -10.17
CA ASN A 34 -8.44 4.54 -9.40
C ASN A 34 -8.64 5.15 -8.00
N LEU A 35 -7.95 6.23 -7.65
CA LEU A 35 -8.21 6.97 -6.42
C LEU A 35 -9.41 7.91 -6.63
N ILE A 36 -10.58 7.48 -6.14
CA ILE A 36 -11.85 8.19 -6.29
C ILE A 36 -12.34 8.56 -4.89
N GLU A 37 -12.59 9.85 -4.64
CA GLU A 37 -13.06 10.36 -3.34
C GLU A 37 -12.19 9.93 -2.14
N GLY A 38 -10.88 9.73 -2.36
CA GLY A 38 -9.92 9.32 -1.32
C GLY A 38 -9.83 7.81 -1.10
N GLU A 39 -10.60 7.01 -1.82
CA GLU A 39 -10.57 5.54 -1.75
C GLU A 39 -10.19 4.90 -3.10
N CYS A 40 -9.67 3.68 -3.04
CA CYS A 40 -9.39 2.90 -4.25
C CYS A 40 -10.68 2.27 -4.78
N SER A 41 -11.13 2.70 -5.96
CA SER A 41 -12.36 2.21 -6.61
C SER A 41 -12.32 0.73 -6.99
N ILE A 42 -11.12 0.15 -7.11
CA ILE A 42 -10.88 -1.26 -7.42
C ILE A 42 -10.25 -2.01 -6.25
N TYR A 43 -10.57 -1.67 -4.99
CA TYR A 43 -9.86 -2.18 -3.80
C TYR A 43 -9.72 -3.72 -3.76
N THR A 44 -10.73 -4.46 -4.21
CA THR A 44 -10.71 -5.94 -4.29
C THR A 44 -9.80 -6.47 -5.39
N ASP A 45 -9.73 -5.74 -6.51
CA ASP A 45 -9.05 -6.14 -7.75
C ASP A 45 -7.76 -5.33 -8.00
N ARG A 46 -7.24 -4.70 -6.95
CA ARG A 46 -6.01 -3.91 -6.96
C ARG A 46 -4.87 -4.69 -7.59
N PRO A 47 -3.90 -4.06 -8.28
CA PRO A 47 -2.74 -4.75 -8.85
C PRO A 47 -1.95 -5.56 -7.80
N LEU A 48 -1.24 -6.61 -8.22
CA LEU A 48 -0.55 -7.55 -7.33
C LEU A 48 0.31 -6.83 -6.27
N LEU A 49 1.13 -5.85 -6.68
CA LEU A 49 1.99 -5.10 -5.77
C LEU A 49 1.21 -4.34 -4.67
N CYS A 50 -0.03 -3.97 -4.92
CA CYS A 50 -0.90 -3.29 -3.96
C CYS A 50 -1.62 -4.26 -3.00
N ARG A 51 -1.56 -5.57 -3.26
CA ARG A 51 -2.15 -6.63 -2.44
C ARG A 51 -1.07 -7.25 -1.57
N ILE A 52 -0.75 -6.60 -0.45
CA ILE A 52 0.42 -6.89 0.41
C ILE A 52 0.60 -8.39 0.67
N ASP A 53 -0.42 -9.07 1.19
CA ASP A 53 -0.33 -10.50 1.50
C ASP A 53 0.01 -11.34 0.26
N GLU A 54 -0.67 -11.11 -0.87
CA GLU A 54 -0.45 -11.86 -2.10
C GLU A 54 0.89 -11.54 -2.75
N SER A 55 1.32 -10.27 -2.71
CA SER A 55 2.62 -9.85 -3.18
C SER A 55 3.75 -10.49 -2.37
N TYR A 56 3.54 -10.70 -1.07
CA TYR A 56 4.48 -11.44 -0.25
C TYR A 56 4.61 -12.87 -0.75
N GLU A 57 3.49 -13.60 -0.85
CA GLU A 57 3.54 -15.01 -1.26
C GLU A 57 4.16 -15.15 -2.66
N ALA A 58 3.81 -14.27 -3.61
CA ALA A 58 4.23 -14.37 -5.01
C ALA A 58 5.63 -13.82 -5.30
N ILE A 59 6.10 -12.82 -4.56
CA ILE A 59 7.31 -12.04 -4.91
C ILE A 59 8.31 -12.02 -3.75
N PHE A 60 7.87 -11.69 -2.53
CA PHE A 60 8.81 -11.34 -1.45
C PHE A 60 9.16 -12.50 -0.49
N SER A 61 8.42 -13.59 -0.53
CA SER A 61 8.58 -14.77 0.36
C SER A 61 9.95 -15.45 0.22
N ALA A 62 10.62 -15.28 -0.93
CA ALA A 62 11.97 -15.79 -1.16
C ALA A 62 13.08 -14.90 -0.56
N TYR A 63 12.76 -13.68 -0.13
CA TYR A 63 13.76 -12.67 0.24
C TYR A 63 13.75 -12.29 1.72
N MET A 64 12.60 -12.40 2.39
CA MET A 64 12.42 -12.00 3.79
C MET A 64 11.26 -12.74 4.44
N SER A 65 11.15 -12.68 5.78
CA SER A 65 10.00 -13.22 6.48
C SER A 65 8.75 -12.36 6.30
N LYS A 66 7.58 -12.93 6.57
CA LYS A 66 6.30 -12.21 6.51
C LYS A 66 6.26 -11.09 7.55
N GLU A 67 6.81 -11.33 8.74
CA GLU A 67 6.92 -10.34 9.80
C GLU A 67 7.78 -9.15 9.39
N GLU A 68 8.95 -9.39 8.78
CA GLU A 68 9.82 -8.33 8.29
C GLU A 68 9.16 -7.53 7.16
N PHE A 69 8.53 -8.22 6.22
CA PHE A 69 7.80 -7.58 5.13
C PHE A 69 6.66 -6.70 5.63
N TYR A 70 5.89 -7.16 6.62
CA TYR A 70 4.82 -6.37 7.22
C TYR A 70 5.37 -5.15 7.96
N ALA A 71 6.47 -5.31 8.72
CA ALA A 71 7.13 -4.19 9.41
C ALA A 71 7.59 -3.10 8.44
N LEU A 72 8.21 -3.48 7.33
CA LEU A 72 8.64 -2.54 6.29
C LEU A 72 7.46 -1.84 5.62
N ASN A 73 6.39 -2.56 5.28
CA ASN A 73 5.19 -1.97 4.67
C ASN A 73 4.44 -1.05 5.65
N ALA A 74 4.32 -1.42 6.92
CA ALA A 74 3.68 -0.57 7.93
C ALA A 74 4.49 0.72 8.15
N LYS A 75 5.82 0.62 8.23
CA LYS A 75 6.72 1.78 8.32
C LYS A 75 6.53 2.71 7.12
N ALA A 76 6.65 2.20 5.90
CA ALA A 76 6.49 3.01 4.68
C ALA A 76 5.08 3.62 4.59
N CYS A 77 4.03 2.88 4.98
CA CYS A 77 2.66 3.37 5.00
C CYS A 77 2.49 4.55 5.98
N ASN A 78 3.01 4.42 7.21
CA ASN A 78 2.91 5.47 8.22
C ASN A 78 3.73 6.72 7.84
N GLU A 79 4.95 6.55 7.30
CA GLU A 79 5.76 7.67 6.78
C GLU A 79 5.05 8.42 5.64
N LEU A 80 4.33 7.69 4.78
CA LEU A 80 3.55 8.29 3.70
C LEU A 80 2.31 9.02 4.22
N GLN A 81 1.61 8.43 5.19
CA GLN A 81 0.47 9.07 5.86
C GLN A 81 0.88 10.38 6.53
N GLU A 82 2.02 10.41 7.22
CA GLU A 82 2.56 11.64 7.84
C GLU A 82 2.86 12.71 6.80
N ARG A 83 3.57 12.35 5.71
CA ARG A 83 3.91 13.27 4.62
C ARG A 83 2.68 13.90 3.97
N LEU A 84 1.61 13.13 3.85
CA LEU A 84 0.35 13.55 3.23
C LEU A 84 -0.65 14.17 4.22
N GLY A 85 -0.30 14.28 5.50
CA GLY A 85 -1.18 14.84 6.53
C GLY A 85 -2.43 13.99 6.81
N VAL A 86 -2.35 12.67 6.61
CA VAL A 86 -3.41 11.73 6.95
C VAL A 86 -3.51 11.60 8.47
N ASP A 87 -4.73 11.71 8.98
CA ASP A 87 -5.06 11.62 10.41
C ASP A 87 -4.41 10.41 11.08
N GLU A 88 -3.96 10.58 12.33
CA GLU A 88 -3.25 9.56 13.10
C GLU A 88 -4.10 8.29 13.35
N SER A 89 -5.43 8.39 13.28
CA SER A 89 -6.33 7.23 13.36
C SER A 89 -6.11 6.19 12.25
N TYR A 90 -5.42 6.55 11.16
CA TYR A 90 -5.11 5.64 10.05
C TYR A 90 -3.78 4.91 10.20
N ARG A 91 -3.02 5.13 11.28
CA ARG A 91 -1.71 4.48 11.46
C ARG A 91 -1.86 2.97 11.48
N VAL A 92 -0.97 2.31 10.73
CA VAL A 92 -0.89 0.85 10.65
C VAL A 92 -0.13 0.34 11.86
N LEU A 93 -0.81 -0.46 12.69
CA LEU A 93 -0.26 -1.11 13.87
C LEU A 93 -0.17 -2.62 13.61
N LEU A 94 0.96 -3.22 13.98
CA LEU A 94 1.25 -4.65 13.81
C LEU A 94 1.09 -5.41 15.14
#